data_AF-A0A233HRW1-F1
#
_entry.id   AF-A0A233HRW1-F1
#
_cell.length_a   1.000
_cell.length_b   1.000
_cell.length_c   1.000
_cell.angle_alpha   90.00
_cell.angle_beta   90.00
_cell.angle_gamma   90.00
#
_symmetry.space_group_name_H-M   'P 1'
#
loop_
_entity.id
_entity.type
_entity.pdbx_description
1 polymer ?
#
loop_
_entity_poly.entity_id
_entity_poly.type
_entity_poly.pdbx_seq_one_letter_code
_entity_poly.pdbx_strand_id
1 'polypeptide(L)' 'MEHIVKLSKAFLIENIPDGRFRSFDGNVPEVGDVIALDQGFTFDDGKPGCLVYALGLNGQYRYEALVYETEIGDELGVK' A
#
# COMPACT_ATOMS: atom_id res chain seq x y z
N MET A 1 -24.09 -12.00 4.61
CA MET A 1 -23.61 -11.86 3.23
C MET A 1 -22.32 -11.06 3.33
N GLU A 2 -21.19 -11.74 3.51
CA GLU A 2 -19.89 -11.08 3.62
C GLU A 2 -19.54 -10.50 2.25
N HIS A 3 -19.51 -9.17 2.16
CA HIS A 3 -18.90 -8.49 1.03
C HIS A 3 -17.41 -8.78 1.10
N ILE A 4 -16.93 -9.79 0.35
CA ILE A 4 -15.50 -9.99 0.16
C ILE A 4 -15.03 -8.81 -0.69
N VAL A 5 -14.55 -7.76 -0.03
CA VAL A 5 -13.83 -6.66 -0.68
C VAL A 5 -12.56 -7.28 -1.22
N LYS A 6 -12.53 -7.53 -2.54
CA LYS A 6 -11.33 -7.99 -3.22
C LYS A 6 -10.38 -6.80 -3.30
N LEU A 7 -9.56 -6.64 -2.26
CA LEU A 7 -8.49 -5.63 -2.25
C LEU A 7 -7.50 -5.98 -3.36
N SER A 8 -7.30 -5.04 -4.29
CA SER A 8 -6.24 -5.14 -5.30
C SER A 8 -4.89 -5.12 -4.60
N LYS A 9 -4.00 -6.03 -4.99
CA LYS A 9 -2.65 -6.13 -4.43
C LYS A 9 -1.63 -5.53 -5.39
N ALA A 10 -0.60 -4.90 -4.82
CA ALA A 10 0.53 -4.34 -5.52
C ALA A 10 1.81 -4.54 -4.68
N PHE A 11 2.94 -4.10 -5.20
CA PHE A 11 4.21 -4.08 -4.48
C PHE A 11 4.74 -2.66 -4.36
N LEU A 12 5.39 -2.35 -3.23
CA LEU A 12 6.20 -1.13 -3.17
C LEU A 12 7.44 -1.28 -4.07
N ILE A 13 7.69 -0.28 -4.91
CA ILE A 13 8.89 -0.22 -5.76
C ILE A 13 9.85 0.91 -5.34
N GLU A 14 9.42 1.77 -4.42
CA GLU A 14 10.23 2.83 -3.84
C GLU A 14 10.12 2.85 -2.30
N ASN A 15 11.13 3.44 -1.64
CA ASN A 15 11.11 3.61 -0.19
C ASN A 15 10.14 4.73 0.20
N ILE A 16 9.31 4.46 1.21
CA ILE A 16 8.35 5.43 1.71
C ILE A 16 8.97 6.19 2.90
N PRO A 17 9.00 7.53 2.89
CA PRO A 17 9.58 8.33 3.98
C PRO A 17 8.72 8.26 5.24
N ASP A 18 9.37 8.38 6.40
CA ASP A 18 8.76 8.28 7.75
C ASP A 18 7.53 9.16 7.98
N GLY A 19 7.40 10.28 7.27
CA GLY A 19 6.23 11.17 7.35
C GLY A 19 5.00 10.69 6.59
N ARG A 20 5.08 9.58 5.84
CA ARG A 20 4.01 9.07 4.97
C ARG A 20 3.51 7.68 5.36
N PHE A 21 3.91 7.14 6.50
CA PHE A 21 3.39 5.88 6.99
C PHE A 21 3.18 5.87 8.49
N ARG A 22 2.39 4.90 8.96
CA ARG A 22 2.22 4.57 10.37
C ARG A 22 2.36 3.07 10.57
N SER A 23 3.33 2.69 11.39
CA SER A 23 3.53 1.30 11.79
C SER A 23 2.58 0.89 12.92
N PHE A 24 2.08 -0.34 12.87
CA PHE A 24 1.25 -0.95 13.91
C PHE A 24 2.01 -1.99 14.74
N ASP A 25 3.06 -2.58 14.19
CA ASP A 25 3.82 -3.69 14.80
C ASP A 25 5.34 -3.45 14.85
N GLY A 26 5.79 -2.23 14.52
CA GLY A 26 7.20 -1.85 14.48
C GLY A 26 7.86 -2.05 13.12
N ASN A 27 7.19 -2.68 12.15
CA ASN A 27 7.70 -2.77 10.79
C ASN A 27 7.52 -1.46 10.03
N VAL A 28 8.50 -1.15 9.19
CA VAL A 28 8.49 0.00 8.29
C VAL A 28 8.28 -0.48 6.85
N PRO A 29 7.76 0.37 5.95
CA PRO A 29 7.61 0.01 4.54
C PRO A 29 8.97 -0.25 3.89
N GLU A 30 9.10 -1.39 3.20
CA GLU A 30 10.29 -1.76 2.44
C GLU A 30 9.95 -2.01 0.96
N VAL A 31 10.90 -1.74 0.07
CA VAL A 31 10.76 -2.09 -1.35
C VAL A 31 10.54 -3.60 -1.48
N GLY A 32 9.50 -3.98 -2.23
CA GLY A 32 9.06 -5.36 -2.41
C GLY A 32 7.96 -5.80 -1.44
N ASP A 33 7.56 -4.96 -0.48
CA ASP A 33 6.42 -5.28 0.38
C ASP A 33 5.14 -5.42 -0.44
N VAL A 34 4.40 -6.50 -0.17
CA VAL A 34 3.05 -6.70 -0.71
C VAL A 34 2.08 -5.81 0.06
N ILE A 35 1.39 -4.96 -0.68
CA ILE A 35 0.44 -4.00 -0.15
C ILE A 35 -0.94 -4.18 -0.78
N ALA A 36 -1.97 -3.94 0.02
CA ALA A 36 -3.35 -3.85 -0.42
C ALA A 36 -3.70 -2.39 -0.70
N LEU A 37 -4.28 -2.12 -1.86
CA LEU A 37 -4.79 -0.80 -2.25
C LEU A 37 -6.18 -0.59 -1.65
N ASP A 38 -6.44 0.59 -1.08
CA ASP A 38 -7.73 0.94 -0.46
C ASP A 38 -8.37 2.15 -1.13
N GLN A 39 -7.86 3.36 -0.87
CA GLN A 39 -8.47 4.60 -1.32
C GLN A 39 -7.48 5.45 -2.14
N GLY A 40 -7.85 5.78 -3.38
CA GLY A 40 -7.12 6.72 -4.22
C GLY A 40 -7.41 8.18 -3.83
N PHE A 41 -6.41 9.06 -3.98
CA PHE A 41 -6.50 10.49 -3.71
C PHE A 41 -5.47 11.29 -4.54
N THR A 42 -5.48 12.62 -4.39
CA THR A 42 -4.48 13.52 -4.98
C THR A 42 -3.74 14.21 -3.85
N PHE A 43 -2.41 14.16 -3.86
CA PHE A 43 -1.57 14.86 -2.88
C PHE A 43 -1.61 16.38 -3.11
N ASP A 44 -1.12 17.15 -2.12
CA ASP A 44 -1.05 18.61 -2.19
C ASP A 44 -0.17 19.13 -3.35
N ASP A 45 0.73 18.30 -3.87
CA ASP A 45 1.56 18.61 -5.05
C ASP A 45 0.85 18.33 -6.38
N GLY A 46 -0.41 17.88 -6.35
CA GLY A 46 -1.24 17.60 -7.51
C GLY A 46 -1.03 16.22 -8.14
N LYS A 47 -0.17 15.37 -7.57
CA LYS A 47 0.07 14.02 -8.11
C LYS A 47 -0.89 12.99 -7.52
N PRO A 48 -1.22 11.93 -8.29
CA PRO A 48 -2.10 10.88 -7.82
C PRO A 48 -1.41 10.00 -6.76
N GLY A 49 -2.20 9.56 -5.79
CA GLY A 49 -1.76 8.74 -4.67
C GLY A 49 -2.81 7.75 -4.22
N CYS A 50 -2.40 6.86 -3.32
CA CYS A 50 -3.24 5.81 -2.76
C CYS A 50 -2.88 5.57 -1.29
N LEU A 51 -3.90 5.26 -0.48
CA LEU A 51 -3.73 4.70 0.86
C LEU A 51 -3.59 3.20 0.71
N VAL A 52 -2.51 2.66 1.28
CA VAL A 52 -2.18 1.24 1.17
C VAL A 52 -1.87 0.64 2.53
N TYR A 53 -2.08 -0.66 2.64
CA TYR A 53 -1.76 -1.42 3.86
C TYR A 53 -0.88 -2.62 3.55
N ALA A 54 0.17 -2.84 4.33
CA ALA A 54 0.87 -4.11 4.31
C ALA A 54 0.12 -5.15 5.15
N LEU A 55 -0.06 -6.33 4.57
CA LEU A 55 -0.68 -7.47 5.25
C LEU A 55 0.40 -8.43 5.76
N GLY A 56 0.33 -8.76 7.05
CA GLY A 56 1.10 -9.86 7.62
C GLY A 56 0.51 -11.22 7.27
N LEU A 57 1.26 -12.29 7.57
CA LEU A 57 0.90 -13.69 7.25
C LEU A 57 -0.47 -14.13 7.80
N ASN A 58 -0.95 -13.48 8.86
CA ASN A 58 -2.21 -13.79 9.52
C ASN A 58 -3.37 -12.85 9.10
N GLY A 59 -3.18 -12.02 8.07
CA GLY A 59 -4.17 -11.02 7.64
C GLY A 59 -4.24 -9.78 8.53
N GLN A 60 -3.34 -9.64 9.50
CA GLN A 60 -3.19 -8.42 10.31
C GLN A 60 -2.44 -7.33 9.54
N TYR A 61 -2.88 -6.08 9.68
CA TYR A 61 -2.16 -4.94 9.10
C TYR A 61 -0.85 -4.68 9.86
N ARG A 62 0.26 -4.53 9.12
CA ARG A 62 1.59 -4.23 9.69
C ARG A 62 1.84 -2.72 9.74
N TYR A 63 1.48 -2.03 8.66
CA TYR A 63 1.50 -0.58 8.56
C TYR A 63 0.44 -0.09 7.56
N GLU A 64 0.13 1.19 7.64
CA GLU A 64 -0.56 1.95 6.59
C GLU A 64 0.39 3.00 6.01
N ALA A 65 0.29 3.28 4.71
CA ALA A 65 1.15 4.23 4.03
C ALA A 65 0.39 5.03 2.97
N LEU A 66 0.79 6.29 2.80
CA LEU A 66 0.38 7.19 1.72
C LEU A 66 1.43 7.14 0.62
N VAL A 67 1.10 6.53 -0.50
CA VAL A 67 2.03 6.31 -1.61
C VAL A 67 1.55 7.03 -2.86
N TYR A 68 2.48 7.50 -3.69
CA TYR A 68 2.17 7.92 -5.05
C TYR A 68 1.89 6.68 -5.92
N GLU A 69 1.08 6.81 -6.96
CA GLU A 69 0.87 5.71 -7.91
C GLU A 69 2.17 5.28 -8.61
N THR A 70 3.19 6.15 -8.65
CA THR A 70 4.51 5.83 -9.20
C THR A 70 5.39 5.01 -8.26
N GLU A 71 5.01 4.88 -6.98
CA GLU A 71 5.76 4.12 -5.96
C GLU A 71 5.24 2.69 -5.81
N ILE A 72 4.20 2.35 -6.56
CA ILE A 72 3.60 1.02 -6.59
C ILE A 72 3.86 0.35 -7.95
N GLY A 73 4.21 -0.93 -7.90
CA GLY A 73 4.25 -1.79 -9.07
C GLY A 73 3.05 -2.72 -9.07
N ASP A 74 2.37 -2.85 -10.21
CA ASP A 74 1.32 -3.84 -10.39
C ASP A 74 1.88 -5.26 -10.26
N GLU A 75 1.12 -6.14 -9.61
CA GLU A 75 1.24 -7.58 -9.88
C GLU A 75 0.61 -7.86 -11.25
N LEU A 76 1.28 -7.47 -12.35
CA LEU A 76 0.90 -7.90 -13.69
C LEU A 76 1.23 -9.39 -13.86
N GLY A 77 0.41 -10.20 -13.22
CA GLY A 77 0.34 -11.65 -13.38
C GLY A 77 -0.86 -12.12 -14.19
N VAL A 78 -1.59 -11.26 -14.92
CA VAL A 78 -2.53 -11.70 -15.99
C VAL A 78 -2.62 -10.61 -17.07
N LYS A 79 -2.00 -10.86 -18.22
CA LYS A 79 -2.42 -10.30 -19.52
C LYS A 79 -3.42 -11.25 -20.16
#